data_AF-A0A6X8K638-F1
#
_entry.id   AF-A0A6X8K638-F1
#
_cell.length_a   1.000
_cell.length_b   1.000
_cell.length_c   1.000
_cell.angle_alpha   90.00
_cell.angle_beta   90.00
_cell.angle_gamma   90.00
#
_symmetry.space_group_name_H-M   'P 1'
#
loop_
_entity.id
_entity.type
_entity.pdbx_description
1 polymer ?
#
loop_
_entity_poly.entity_id
_entity_poly.type
_entity_poly.pdbx_seq_one_letter_code
_entity_poly.pdbx_strand_id
1 'polypeptide(L)'
;MKTNFIIMGCLFFSPLALAGQDTLHYADFINEMYKESDMIKAKALELESELLRAKQTDLYFMPKVSAESKYKSDASRGDITDSKITASSLIFSTTIVDRFKEKNSRIHSAELSLLKEKESLYKSLVENLIGIKYYNNLEVKATKLEQTAIDLYRQIEGRYLSGIAKASDVEQARLLIQKIKTESESINKEIELLKSNIELATGIAFPERGVNLPDSIINKINGYNINEKEIYNNIDYKLLNEQANAAKFNAWQQDSLVQVSLVAEERYNNSQRIDKDSWGGIQVSVNLFDYDKKIASQTGIKSYQVLKTRMDFKYKELLAKMKSLQLTINSNQK
;
A
#
# COMPACT_ATOMS: atom_id res chain seq x y z
N MET A 1 25.31 -18.25 16.99
CA MET A 1 25.32 -17.00 17.78
C MET A 1 26.13 -15.95 17.05
N LYS A 2 25.47 -14.95 16.47
CA LYS A 2 26.12 -13.71 16.03
C LYS A 2 25.21 -12.57 16.44
N THR A 3 25.85 -11.60 17.05
CA THR A 3 25.37 -10.53 17.90
C THR A 3 24.54 -9.49 17.16
N ASN A 4 23.48 -9.04 17.85
CA ASN A 4 22.68 -7.86 17.54
C ASN A 4 23.56 -6.61 17.45
N PHE A 5 23.37 -5.79 16.42
CA PHE A 5 23.72 -4.38 16.45
C PHE A 5 22.45 -3.57 16.25
N ILE A 6 21.93 -3.10 17.39
CA ILE A 6 20.99 -1.99 17.48
C ILE A 6 21.83 -0.73 17.29
N ILE A 7 21.61 0.00 16.20
CA ILE A 7 22.07 1.39 16.11
C ILE A 7 20.89 2.27 16.48
N MET A 8 20.88 2.59 17.77
CA MET A 8 20.10 3.64 18.40
C MET A 8 20.75 4.97 18.00
N GLY A 9 20.07 5.76 17.18
CA GLY A 9 20.50 7.08 16.76
C GLY A 9 19.59 8.15 17.34
N CYS A 10 19.54 8.28 18.67
CA CYS A 10 19.08 9.51 19.31
C CYS A 10 20.25 10.49 19.29
N LEU A 11 20.13 11.64 18.62
CA LEU A 11 20.86 12.83 19.03
C LEU A 11 20.07 14.13 18.70
N PHE A 12 19.68 14.76 19.80
CA PHE A 12 19.47 16.19 20.05
C PHE A 12 18.24 16.91 19.49
N PHE A 13 17.25 16.99 20.38
CA PHE A 13 16.38 18.14 20.58
C PHE A 13 17.19 19.45 20.70
N SER A 14 16.78 20.46 19.95
CA SER A 14 16.91 21.87 20.32
C SER A 14 15.51 22.38 20.65
N PRO A 15 15.21 22.76 21.91
CA PRO A 15 14.06 23.60 22.22
C PRO A 15 14.49 25.05 21.98
N LEU A 16 13.64 25.84 21.31
CA LEU A 16 13.84 27.22 20.86
C LEU A 16 14.29 27.34 19.39
N ALA A 17 13.34 27.13 18.49
CA ALA A 17 13.23 27.94 17.29
C ALA A 17 11.90 28.70 17.37
N LEU A 18 11.97 30.00 17.10
CA LEU A 18 10.93 31.00 17.28
C LEU A 18 9.56 30.53 16.76
N ALA A 19 8.52 30.90 17.50
CA ALA A 19 7.16 30.97 17.00
C ALA A 19 7.06 32.02 15.89
N GLY A 20 7.47 31.65 14.69
CA GLY A 20 7.04 32.26 13.44
C GLY A 20 5.76 31.58 12.97
N GLN A 21 4.83 32.37 12.46
CA GLN A 21 3.57 31.97 11.82
C GLN A 21 3.81 31.25 10.47
N ASP A 22 4.73 30.29 10.43
CA ASP A 22 5.07 29.59 9.20
C ASP A 22 4.19 28.35 9.05
N THR A 23 3.33 28.39 8.02
CA THR A 23 2.59 27.24 7.48
C THR A 23 3.52 26.04 7.27
N LEU A 24 3.04 24.81 7.53
CA LEU A 24 3.85 23.61 7.35
C LEU A 24 4.13 23.41 5.84
N HIS A 25 5.37 23.10 5.47
CA HIS A 25 5.70 22.83 4.08
C HIS A 25 5.15 21.47 3.65
N TYR A 26 4.54 21.37 2.45
CA TYR A 26 3.86 20.14 2.00
C TYR A 26 4.73 18.87 2.08
N ALA A 27 6.04 18.99 1.83
CA ALA A 27 6.96 17.86 1.88
C ALA A 27 7.10 17.28 3.30
N ASP A 28 7.05 18.11 4.33
CA ASP A 28 7.11 17.67 5.73
C ASP A 28 5.83 16.94 6.10
N PHE A 29 4.69 17.43 5.65
CA PHE A 29 3.40 16.77 5.85
C PHE A 29 3.31 15.42 5.12
N ILE A 30 3.88 15.29 3.92
CA ILE A 30 4.00 14.00 3.23
C ILE A 30 4.93 13.04 3.99
N ASN A 31 6.03 13.54 4.54
CA ASN A 31 6.96 12.71 5.33
C ASN A 31 6.31 12.21 6.62
N GLU A 32 5.50 13.06 7.27
CA GLU A 32 4.65 12.68 8.38
C GLU A 32 3.64 11.61 7.95
N MET A 33 2.96 11.81 6.82
CA MET A 33 2.06 10.82 6.22
C MET A 33 2.74 9.46 6.02
N TYR A 34 3.95 9.44 5.47
CA TYR A 34 4.69 8.20 5.27
C TYR A 34 5.09 7.49 6.55
N LYS A 35 5.17 8.19 7.68
CA LYS A 35 5.53 7.61 8.98
C LYS A 35 4.30 7.19 9.77
N GLU A 36 3.28 8.04 9.80
CA GLU A 36 2.18 7.92 10.73
C GLU A 36 0.92 7.27 10.17
N SER A 37 0.74 7.25 8.85
CA SER A 37 -0.48 6.71 8.24
C SER A 37 -0.67 5.22 8.53
N ASP A 38 -1.83 4.87 9.08
CA ASP A 38 -2.19 3.48 9.40
C ASP A 38 -2.25 2.59 8.16
N MET A 39 -2.66 3.13 7.01
CA MET A 39 -2.69 2.39 5.74
C MET A 39 -1.28 1.99 5.29
N ILE A 40 -0.30 2.89 5.45
CA ILE A 40 1.10 2.61 5.14
C ILE A 40 1.68 1.62 6.15
N LYS A 41 1.39 1.80 7.45
CA LYS A 41 1.80 0.86 8.51
C LYS A 41 1.26 -0.55 8.23
N ALA A 42 -0.02 -0.67 7.85
CA ALA A 42 -0.63 -1.95 7.49
C ALA A 42 0.09 -2.62 6.31
N LYS A 43 0.39 -1.88 5.24
CA LYS A 43 1.15 -2.40 4.10
C LYS A 43 2.61 -2.75 4.43
N ALA A 44 3.23 -2.01 5.35
CA ALA A 44 4.57 -2.34 5.85
C ALA A 44 4.56 -3.65 6.65
N LEU A 45 3.52 -3.90 7.45
CA LEU A 45 3.34 -5.16 8.17
C LEU A 45 3.05 -6.33 7.21
N GLU A 46 2.29 -6.12 6.13
CA GLU A 46 2.13 -7.13 5.07
C GLU A 46 3.47 -7.50 4.43
N LEU A 47 4.34 -6.51 4.14
CA LEU A 47 5.70 -6.76 3.64
C LEU A 47 6.54 -7.52 4.66
N GLU A 48 6.51 -7.12 5.93
CA GLU A 48 7.24 -7.83 7.00
C GLU A 48 6.78 -9.28 7.12
N SER A 49 5.48 -9.54 7.03
CA SER A 49 4.91 -10.89 7.02
C SER A 49 5.46 -11.73 5.86
N GLU A 50 5.52 -11.17 4.65
CA GLU A 50 6.10 -11.87 3.49
C GLU A 50 7.62 -12.07 3.62
N LEU A 51 8.36 -11.14 4.26
CA LEU A 51 9.78 -11.33 4.60
C LEU A 51 9.98 -12.44 5.63
N LEU A 52 9.11 -12.57 6.64
CA LEU A 52 9.14 -13.67 7.59
C LEU A 52 8.82 -15.01 6.92
N ARG A 53 7.83 -15.02 6.02
CA ARG A 53 7.51 -16.18 5.19
C ARG A 53 8.70 -16.57 4.30
N ALA A 54 9.41 -15.60 3.75
CA ALA A 54 10.60 -15.83 2.95
C ALA A 54 11.71 -16.52 3.74
N LYS A 55 11.91 -16.16 5.02
CA LYS A 55 12.86 -16.85 5.90
C LYS A 55 12.56 -18.34 6.02
N GLN A 56 11.28 -18.76 6.01
CA GLN A 56 10.95 -20.19 6.05
C GLN A 56 11.51 -20.95 4.84
N THR A 57 11.54 -20.31 3.67
CA THR A 57 12.15 -20.86 2.45
C THR A 57 13.68 -20.82 2.53
N ASP A 58 14.28 -19.82 3.18
CA ASP A 58 15.74 -19.77 3.37
C ASP A 58 16.25 -20.88 4.30
N LEU A 59 15.42 -21.28 5.26
CA LEU A 59 15.71 -22.40 6.16
C LEU A 59 15.32 -23.76 5.58
N TYR A 60 15.01 -23.85 4.27
CA TYR A 60 14.49 -25.07 3.64
C TYR A 60 15.35 -26.32 3.84
N PHE A 61 16.68 -26.16 3.82
CA PHE A 61 17.62 -27.27 4.01
C PHE A 61 17.94 -27.57 5.49
N MET A 62 17.41 -26.76 6.43
CA MET A 62 17.66 -27.01 7.84
C MET A 62 16.91 -28.26 8.32
N PRO A 63 17.56 -29.12 9.12
CA PRO A 63 16.89 -30.27 9.70
C PRO A 63 15.79 -29.81 10.66
N LYS A 64 14.60 -30.36 10.47
CA LYS A 64 13.47 -30.24 11.39
C LYS A 64 13.56 -31.36 12.40
N VAL A 65 13.73 -30.99 13.68
CA VAL A 65 13.71 -31.92 14.80
C VAL A 65 12.37 -31.80 15.51
N SER A 66 11.66 -32.92 15.66
CA SER A 66 10.40 -33.01 16.38
C SER A 66 10.49 -34.12 17.41
N ALA A 67 10.01 -33.86 18.62
CA ALA A 67 9.83 -34.87 19.65
C ALA A 67 8.33 -35.09 19.87
N GLU A 68 7.91 -36.34 19.92
CA GLU A 68 6.54 -36.76 20.17
C GLU A 68 6.55 -37.78 21.32
N SER A 69 5.59 -37.69 22.23
CA SER A 69 5.36 -38.71 23.25
C SER A 69 3.88 -39.06 23.28
N LYS A 70 3.58 -40.34 23.18
CA LYS A 70 2.23 -40.90 23.16
C LYS A 70 2.08 -41.87 24.31
N TYR A 71 1.16 -41.58 25.21
CA TYR A 71 0.71 -42.51 26.24
C TYR A 71 -0.49 -43.31 25.71
N LYS A 72 -0.45 -44.63 25.87
CA LYS A 72 -1.52 -45.56 25.52
C LYS A 72 -1.71 -46.57 26.64
N SER A 73 -2.93 -46.72 27.12
CA SER A 73 -3.30 -47.79 28.04
C SER A 73 -3.86 -48.96 27.21
N ASP A 74 -3.18 -50.10 27.22
CA ASP A 74 -3.61 -51.33 26.56
C ASP A 74 -4.00 -52.37 27.61
N ALA A 75 -5.22 -52.90 27.53
CA ALA A 75 -5.75 -53.89 28.48
C ALA A 75 -4.89 -55.17 28.59
N SER A 76 -4.09 -55.48 27.56
CA SER A 76 -3.23 -56.67 27.48
C SER A 76 -1.76 -56.42 27.83
N ARG A 77 -1.30 -55.16 27.73
CA ARG A 77 0.13 -54.80 27.87
C ARG A 77 0.40 -53.75 28.97
N GLY A 78 -0.66 -53.27 29.63
CA GLY A 78 -0.58 -52.22 30.64
C GLY A 78 -0.35 -50.84 30.02
N ASP A 79 0.21 -49.94 30.84
CA ASP A 79 0.53 -48.57 30.45
C ASP A 79 1.78 -48.52 29.56
N ILE A 80 1.59 -48.08 28.32
CA ILE A 80 2.65 -47.93 27.33
C ILE A 80 2.90 -46.44 27.11
N THR A 81 4.18 -46.06 27.18
CA THR A 81 4.64 -44.74 26.76
C THR A 81 5.58 -44.91 25.57
N ASP A 82 5.18 -44.40 24.41
CA ASP A 82 5.96 -44.37 23.18
C ASP A 82 6.49 -42.95 22.98
N SER A 83 7.80 -42.74 23.18
CA SER A 83 8.45 -41.46 22.89
C SER A 83 9.34 -41.57 21.66
N LYS A 84 9.34 -40.55 20.81
CA LYS A 84 10.02 -40.55 19.53
C LYS A 84 10.64 -39.20 19.23
N ILE A 85 11.92 -39.18 18.89
CA ILE A 85 12.60 -38.02 18.34
C ILE A 85 12.83 -38.29 16.86
N THR A 86 12.42 -37.36 15.99
CA THR A 86 12.62 -37.45 14.54
C THR A 86 13.35 -36.20 14.07
N ALA A 87 14.45 -36.38 13.35
CA ALA A 87 15.14 -35.34 12.62
C ALA A 87 14.97 -35.59 11.11
N SER A 88 14.46 -34.61 10.36
CA SER A 88 14.28 -34.72 8.91
C SER A 88 14.80 -33.49 8.19
N SER A 89 15.58 -33.66 7.13
CA SER A 89 16.05 -32.55 6.27
C SER A 89 15.79 -32.90 4.81
N LEU A 90 15.15 -32.00 4.08
CA LEU A 90 14.94 -32.14 2.64
C LEU A 90 16.19 -31.61 1.91
N ILE A 91 16.97 -32.52 1.33
CA ILE A 91 18.23 -32.17 0.65
C ILE A 91 17.97 -31.72 -0.77
N PHE A 92 16.98 -32.32 -1.44
CA PHE A 92 16.70 -32.05 -2.84
C PHE A 92 15.23 -32.22 -3.17
N SER A 93 14.73 -31.36 -4.04
CA SER A 93 13.45 -31.53 -4.72
C SER A 93 13.55 -30.91 -6.10
N THR A 94 12.85 -31.50 -7.08
CA THR A 94 12.77 -30.95 -8.44
C THR A 94 12.17 -29.54 -8.50
N THR A 95 11.46 -29.10 -7.46
CA THR A 95 10.75 -27.82 -7.44
C THR A 95 11.45 -26.74 -6.61
N ILE A 96 12.65 -27.02 -6.08
CA ILE A 96 13.34 -26.10 -5.15
C ILE A 96 13.67 -24.76 -5.79
N VAL A 97 14.10 -24.76 -7.06
CA VAL A 97 14.44 -23.53 -7.79
C VAL A 97 13.21 -22.64 -7.93
N ASP A 98 12.06 -23.22 -8.27
CA ASP A 98 10.81 -22.46 -8.42
C ASP A 98 10.29 -21.95 -7.09
N ARG A 99 10.54 -22.65 -5.97
CA ARG A 99 10.25 -22.14 -4.63
C ARG A 99 11.00 -20.86 -4.31
N PHE A 100 12.29 -20.79 -4.61
CA PHE A 100 13.07 -19.57 -4.41
C PHE A 100 12.64 -18.44 -5.35
N LYS A 101 12.25 -18.75 -6.59
CA LYS A 101 11.71 -17.75 -7.53
C LYS A 101 10.36 -17.21 -7.08
N GLU A 102 9.44 -18.07 -6.65
CA GLU A 102 8.15 -17.67 -6.08
C GLU A 102 8.35 -16.76 -4.87
N LYS A 103 9.25 -17.14 -3.96
CA LYS A 103 9.62 -16.34 -2.78
C LYS A 103 10.00 -14.92 -3.18
N ASN A 104 10.94 -14.77 -4.12
CA ASN A 104 11.43 -13.46 -4.55
C ASN A 104 10.31 -12.63 -5.19
N SER A 105 9.49 -13.22 -6.07
CA SER A 105 8.36 -12.51 -6.67
C SER A 105 7.29 -12.09 -5.67
N ARG A 106 7.05 -12.89 -4.61
CA ARG A 106 6.15 -12.48 -3.52
C ARG A 106 6.69 -11.28 -2.73
N ILE A 107 7.97 -11.27 -2.40
CA ILE A 107 8.61 -10.14 -1.71
C ILE A 107 8.50 -8.88 -2.57
N HIS A 108 8.92 -8.94 -3.84
CA HIS A 108 8.84 -7.78 -4.74
C HIS A 108 7.39 -7.31 -4.94
N SER A 109 6.42 -8.23 -5.02
CA SER A 109 5.00 -7.88 -5.08
C SER A 109 4.54 -7.15 -3.81
N ALA A 110 5.01 -7.54 -2.63
CA ALA A 110 4.68 -6.87 -1.37
C ALA A 110 5.34 -5.46 -1.30
N GLU A 111 6.60 -5.35 -1.73
CA GLU A 111 7.30 -4.05 -1.84
C GLU A 111 6.58 -3.08 -2.78
N LEU A 112 6.18 -3.56 -3.96
CA LEU A 112 5.42 -2.77 -4.93
C LEU A 112 4.03 -2.39 -4.41
N SER A 113 3.40 -3.26 -3.61
CA SER A 113 2.11 -2.97 -2.97
C SER A 113 2.24 -1.84 -1.94
N LEU A 114 3.32 -1.83 -1.15
CA LEU A 114 3.61 -0.73 -0.23
C LEU A 114 3.90 0.58 -0.99
N LEU A 115 4.71 0.52 -2.05
CA LEU A 115 4.99 1.70 -2.88
C LEU A 115 3.72 2.25 -3.54
N LYS A 116 2.84 1.38 -4.02
CA LYS A 116 1.54 1.77 -4.59
C LYS A 116 0.67 2.51 -3.57
N GLU A 117 0.62 2.01 -2.34
CA GLU A 117 -0.16 2.68 -1.27
C GLU A 117 0.40 4.07 -0.99
N LYS A 118 1.73 4.19 -0.87
CA LYS A 118 2.41 5.49 -0.71
C LYS A 118 2.13 6.46 -1.86
N GLU A 119 2.13 5.98 -3.10
CA GLU A 119 1.81 6.78 -4.28
C GLU A 119 0.33 7.21 -4.29
N SER A 120 -0.58 6.31 -3.93
CA SER A 120 -2.02 6.57 -3.85
C SER A 120 -2.36 7.68 -2.83
N LEU A 121 -1.81 7.56 -1.62
CA LEU A 121 -1.99 8.56 -0.57
C LEU A 121 -1.32 9.89 -0.92
N TYR A 122 -0.10 9.85 -1.46
CA TYR A 122 0.58 11.05 -1.95
C TYR A 122 -0.27 11.79 -3.00
N LYS A 123 -0.82 11.04 -3.97
CA LYS A 123 -1.69 11.61 -5.00
C LYS A 123 -2.92 12.26 -4.38
N SER A 124 -3.63 11.55 -3.51
CA SER A 124 -4.84 12.07 -2.86
C SER A 124 -4.54 13.33 -2.03
N LEU A 125 -3.46 13.32 -1.25
CA LEU A 125 -3.03 14.46 -0.45
C LEU A 125 -2.72 15.67 -1.35
N VAL A 126 -1.90 15.49 -2.39
CA VAL A 126 -1.51 16.59 -3.28
C VAL A 126 -2.70 17.13 -4.06
N GLU A 127 -3.60 16.27 -4.55
CA GLU A 127 -4.84 16.71 -5.23
C GLU A 127 -5.71 17.58 -4.32
N ASN A 128 -5.93 17.17 -3.07
CA ASN A 128 -6.68 17.97 -2.10
C ASN A 128 -5.96 19.28 -1.72
N LEU A 129 -4.63 19.26 -1.55
CA LEU A 129 -3.84 20.48 -1.28
C LEU A 129 -3.90 21.48 -2.44
N ILE A 130 -3.90 21.01 -3.69
CA ILE A 130 -4.11 21.84 -4.87
C ILE A 130 -5.50 22.49 -4.81
N GLY A 131 -6.53 21.70 -4.49
CA GLY A 131 -7.89 22.19 -4.28
C GLY A 131 -7.95 23.29 -3.23
N ILE A 132 -7.41 23.03 -2.03
CA ILE A 132 -7.36 24.00 -0.92
C ILE A 132 -6.65 25.28 -1.37
N LYS A 133 -5.53 25.17 -2.09
CA LYS A 133 -4.82 26.34 -2.59
C LYS A 133 -5.67 27.17 -3.55
N TYR A 134 -6.40 26.54 -4.48
CA TYR A 134 -7.27 27.26 -5.41
C TYR A 134 -8.48 27.89 -4.70
N TYR A 135 -9.09 27.19 -3.75
CA TYR A 135 -10.21 27.73 -2.97
C TYR A 135 -9.79 28.87 -2.04
N ASN A 136 -8.63 28.78 -1.38
CA ASN A 136 -8.07 29.90 -0.61
C ASN A 136 -7.83 31.13 -1.49
N ASN A 137 -7.29 30.94 -2.70
CA ASN A 137 -7.13 32.04 -3.66
C ASN A 137 -8.47 32.63 -4.12
N LEU A 138 -9.52 31.79 -4.21
CA LEU A 138 -10.87 32.23 -4.55
C LEU A 138 -11.52 32.97 -3.39
N GLU A 139 -11.33 32.52 -2.14
CA GLU A 139 -11.79 33.17 -0.91
C GLU A 139 -11.25 34.60 -0.84
N VAL A 140 -9.95 34.80 -1.03
CA VAL A 140 -9.33 36.15 -1.05
C VAL A 140 -9.97 37.06 -2.09
N LYS A 141 -10.38 36.53 -3.25
CA LYS A 141 -11.10 37.30 -4.29
C LYS A 141 -12.55 37.55 -3.87
N ALA A 142 -13.23 36.57 -3.28
CA ALA A 142 -14.60 36.68 -2.81
C ALA A 142 -14.73 37.74 -1.70
N THR A 143 -13.80 37.77 -0.73
CA THR A 143 -13.77 38.79 0.33
C THR A 143 -13.61 40.21 -0.25
N LYS A 144 -12.73 40.38 -1.25
CA LYS A 144 -12.58 41.69 -1.94
C LYS A 144 -13.86 42.08 -2.69
N LEU A 145 -14.52 41.12 -3.33
CA LEU A 145 -15.77 41.33 -4.04
C LEU A 145 -16.90 41.70 -3.07
N GLU A 146 -16.99 41.03 -1.92
CA GLU A 146 -17.94 41.32 -0.85
C GLU A 146 -17.76 42.76 -0.33
N GLN A 147 -16.53 43.14 -0.01
CA GLN A 147 -16.22 44.51 0.45
C GLN A 147 -16.68 45.55 -0.58
N THR A 148 -16.38 45.30 -1.86
CA THR A 148 -16.77 46.20 -2.96
C THR A 148 -18.29 46.27 -3.12
N ALA A 149 -19.00 45.15 -2.96
CA ALA A 149 -20.46 45.10 -3.03
C ALA A 149 -21.13 45.84 -1.86
N ILE A 150 -20.56 45.74 -0.65
CA ILE A 150 -21.01 46.49 0.53
C ILE A 150 -20.86 48.00 0.30
N ASP A 151 -19.73 48.43 -0.25
CA ASP A 151 -19.49 49.85 -0.53
C ASP A 151 -20.43 50.37 -1.62
N LEU A 152 -20.72 49.57 -2.65
CA LEU A 152 -21.70 49.91 -3.69
C LEU A 152 -23.12 50.05 -3.10
N TYR A 153 -23.52 49.10 -2.24
CA TYR A 153 -24.81 49.16 -1.55
C TYR A 153 -24.97 50.44 -0.74
N ARG A 154 -23.96 50.83 0.05
CA ARG A 154 -23.96 52.09 0.82
C ARG A 154 -24.14 53.32 -0.07
N GLN A 155 -23.50 53.35 -1.25
CA GLN A 155 -23.67 54.44 -2.21
C GLN A 155 -25.08 54.50 -2.79
N ILE A 156 -25.66 53.35 -3.15
CA ILE A 156 -27.02 53.25 -3.69
C ILE A 156 -28.04 53.67 -2.62
N GLU A 157 -27.86 53.21 -1.39
CA GLU A 157 -28.70 53.58 -0.25
C GLU A 157 -28.63 55.10 0.00
N GLY A 158 -27.45 55.71 -0.01
CA GLY A 158 -27.32 57.17 0.11
C GLY A 158 -28.03 57.94 -1.01
N ARG A 159 -27.99 57.43 -2.26
CA ARG A 159 -28.73 58.01 -3.39
C ARG A 159 -30.24 57.82 -3.28
N TYR A 160 -30.69 56.69 -2.75
CA TYR A 160 -32.10 56.42 -2.48
C TYR A 160 -32.65 57.37 -1.42
N LEU A 161 -31.92 57.55 -0.30
CA LEU A 161 -32.28 58.50 0.76
C LEU A 161 -32.32 59.96 0.25
N SER A 162 -31.50 60.28 -0.75
CA SER A 162 -31.51 61.58 -1.44
C SER A 162 -32.60 61.72 -2.51
N GLY A 163 -33.44 60.70 -2.72
CA GLY A 163 -34.52 60.69 -3.71
C GLY A 163 -34.07 60.47 -5.17
N ILE A 164 -32.81 60.08 -5.40
CA ILE A 164 -32.20 59.95 -6.73
C ILE A 164 -32.33 58.52 -7.28
N ALA A 165 -32.28 57.51 -6.41
CA ALA A 165 -32.36 56.09 -6.78
C ALA A 165 -33.70 55.46 -6.41
N LYS A 166 -34.03 54.29 -6.97
CA LYS A 166 -35.28 53.57 -6.69
C LYS A 166 -35.09 52.55 -5.56
N ALA A 167 -36.16 52.23 -4.84
CA ALA A 167 -36.15 51.16 -3.82
C ALA A 167 -35.72 49.80 -4.40
N SER A 168 -36.06 49.52 -5.68
CA SER A 168 -35.61 48.32 -6.38
C SER A 168 -34.08 48.22 -6.51
N ASP A 169 -33.38 49.35 -6.62
CA ASP A 169 -31.91 49.36 -6.77
C ASP A 169 -31.25 48.96 -5.45
N VAL A 170 -31.80 49.42 -4.33
CA VAL A 170 -31.36 49.05 -2.97
C VAL A 170 -31.57 47.57 -2.72
N GLU A 171 -32.74 47.02 -3.10
CA GLU A 171 -33.05 45.61 -2.90
C GLU A 171 -32.15 44.70 -3.78
N GLN A 172 -31.90 45.08 -5.03
CA GLN A 172 -30.97 44.34 -5.90
C GLN A 172 -29.54 44.32 -5.34
N ALA A 173 -29.06 45.46 -4.84
CA ALA A 173 -27.74 45.54 -4.22
C ALA A 173 -27.65 44.68 -2.94
N ARG A 174 -28.72 44.63 -2.14
CA ARG A 174 -28.81 43.77 -0.97
C ARG A 174 -28.78 42.28 -1.33
N LEU A 175 -29.56 41.87 -2.33
CA LEU A 175 -29.58 40.49 -2.84
C LEU A 175 -28.21 40.06 -3.38
N LEU A 176 -27.48 40.96 -4.04
CA LEU A 176 -26.13 40.71 -4.52
C LEU A 176 -25.15 40.41 -3.38
N ILE A 177 -25.18 41.22 -2.30
CA ILE A 177 -24.36 40.98 -1.11
C ILE A 177 -24.69 39.62 -0.50
N GLN A 178 -25.98 39.31 -0.35
CA GLN A 178 -26.41 38.03 0.22
C GLN A 178 -25.91 36.84 -0.63
N LYS A 179 -25.98 36.96 -1.95
CA LYS A 179 -25.45 35.96 -2.88
C LYS A 179 -23.93 35.78 -2.71
N ILE A 180 -23.15 36.86 -2.70
CA ILE A 180 -21.70 36.80 -2.52
C ILE A 180 -21.34 36.14 -1.19
N LYS A 181 -22.04 36.50 -0.11
CA LYS A 181 -21.82 35.91 1.21
C LYS A 181 -22.10 34.40 1.21
N THR A 182 -23.17 33.97 0.53
CA THR A 182 -23.54 32.56 0.42
C THR A 182 -22.46 31.77 -0.34
N GLU A 183 -21.92 32.34 -1.43
CA GLU A 183 -20.82 31.73 -2.17
C GLU A 183 -19.52 31.68 -1.35
N SER A 184 -19.24 32.71 -0.54
CA SER A 184 -18.08 32.70 0.37
C SER A 184 -18.18 31.60 1.43
N GLU A 185 -19.36 31.41 2.02
CA GLU A 185 -19.62 30.31 2.96
C GLU A 185 -19.49 28.94 2.27
N SER A 186 -19.91 28.84 1.01
CA SER A 186 -19.75 27.64 0.18
C SER A 186 -18.27 27.29 -0.06
N ILE A 187 -17.45 28.29 -0.41
CA ILE A 187 -15.99 28.13 -0.57
C ILE A 187 -15.35 27.58 0.72
N ASN A 188 -15.73 28.12 1.88
CA ASN A 188 -15.17 27.68 3.15
C ASN A 188 -15.57 26.25 3.50
N LYS A 189 -16.83 25.86 3.21
CA LYS A 189 -17.27 24.46 3.36
C LYS A 189 -16.47 23.51 2.48
N GLU A 190 -16.17 23.92 1.25
CA GLU A 190 -15.38 23.10 0.33
C GLU A 190 -13.93 22.94 0.82
N ILE A 191 -13.33 24.00 1.37
CA ILE A 191 -12.00 23.91 2.01
C ILE A 191 -12.01 22.91 3.17
N GLU A 192 -13.00 22.96 4.05
CA GLU A 192 -13.13 22.01 5.17
C GLU A 192 -13.38 20.58 4.69
N LEU A 193 -14.15 20.40 3.61
CA LEU A 193 -14.35 19.09 3.00
C LEU A 193 -13.03 18.51 2.47
N LEU A 194 -12.22 19.32 1.79
CA LEU A 194 -10.91 18.89 1.29
C LEU A 194 -9.93 18.55 2.42
N LYS A 195 -9.95 19.29 3.53
CA LYS A 195 -9.19 18.94 4.74
C LYS A 195 -9.65 17.61 5.31
N SER A 196 -10.97 17.43 5.48
CA SER A 196 -11.55 16.19 5.97
C SER A 196 -11.22 14.99 5.08
N ASN A 197 -11.20 15.17 3.75
CA ASN A 197 -10.80 14.13 2.81
C ASN A 197 -9.34 13.68 3.02
N ILE A 198 -8.43 14.62 3.32
CA ILE A 198 -7.04 14.28 3.66
C ILE A 198 -6.99 13.45 4.94
N GLU A 199 -7.72 13.85 5.98
CA GLU A 199 -7.77 13.14 7.25
C GLU A 199 -8.35 11.72 7.08
N LEU A 200 -9.44 11.59 6.32
CA LEU A 200 -10.06 10.31 6.02
C LEU A 200 -9.16 9.38 5.20
N ALA A 201 -8.44 9.93 4.23
CA ALA A 201 -7.54 9.14 3.37
C ALA A 201 -6.27 8.70 4.11
N THR A 202 -5.69 9.58 4.92
CA THR A 202 -4.37 9.36 5.53
C THR A 202 -4.43 8.82 6.95
N GLY A 203 -5.53 9.07 7.67
CA GLY A 203 -5.68 8.83 9.12
C GLY A 203 -4.99 9.89 9.99
N ILE A 204 -4.51 10.99 9.40
CA ILE A 204 -3.71 12.02 10.09
C ILE A 204 -4.48 13.33 10.07
N ALA A 205 -4.55 13.97 11.24
CA ALA A 205 -5.20 15.27 11.39
C ALA A 205 -4.56 16.34 10.49
N PHE A 206 -5.38 17.16 9.86
CA PHE A 206 -4.90 18.25 9.05
C PHE A 206 -4.28 19.34 9.96
N PRO A 207 -3.07 19.84 9.67
CA PRO A 207 -2.42 20.82 10.54
C PRO A 207 -3.26 22.10 10.69
N GLU A 208 -3.50 22.55 11.93
CA GLU A 208 -4.26 23.77 12.21
C GLU A 208 -3.66 25.02 11.53
N ARG A 209 -2.33 25.07 11.43
CA ARG A 209 -1.60 26.16 10.78
C ARG A 209 -1.68 26.12 9.25
N GLY A 210 -2.32 25.10 8.68
CA GLY A 210 -2.39 24.86 7.25
C GLY A 210 -1.09 24.31 6.67
N VAL A 211 -1.19 23.88 5.41
CA VAL A 211 -0.10 23.30 4.63
C VAL A 211 0.12 24.16 3.40
N ASN A 212 1.36 24.63 3.21
CA ASN A 212 1.75 25.41 2.05
C ASN A 212 2.20 24.50 0.90
N LEU A 213 1.51 24.63 -0.24
CA LEU A 213 1.86 24.01 -1.50
C LEU A 213 2.53 25.04 -2.44
N PRO A 214 3.84 24.93 -2.72
CA PRO A 214 4.55 25.86 -3.61
C PRO A 214 4.01 25.83 -5.05
N ASP A 215 4.03 26.98 -5.74
CA ASP A 215 3.66 27.07 -7.17
C ASP A 215 4.56 26.23 -8.07
N SER A 216 5.80 25.93 -7.64
CA SER A 216 6.71 25.06 -8.38
C SER A 216 6.13 23.65 -8.60
N ILE A 217 5.28 23.15 -7.70
CA ILE A 217 4.61 21.85 -7.86
C ILE A 217 3.52 21.93 -8.93
N ILE A 218 2.70 22.98 -8.90
CA ILE A 218 1.68 23.23 -9.91
C ILE A 218 2.33 23.41 -11.28
N ASN A 219 3.43 24.15 -11.36
CA ASN A 219 4.18 24.36 -12.60
C ASN A 219 4.76 23.05 -13.16
N LYS A 220 5.25 22.16 -12.28
CA LYS A 220 5.71 20.82 -12.71
C LYS A 220 4.58 19.96 -13.27
N ILE A 221 3.38 20.04 -12.68
CA ILE A 221 2.19 19.32 -13.19
C ILE A 221 1.78 19.89 -14.55
N ASN A 222 1.72 21.22 -14.66
CA ASN A 222 1.36 21.89 -15.91
C ASN A 222 2.38 21.67 -17.04
N GLY A 223 3.67 21.53 -16.70
CA GLY A 223 4.75 21.26 -17.64
C GLY A 223 5.01 19.77 -17.90
N TYR A 224 4.18 18.87 -17.36
CA TYR A 224 4.36 17.44 -17.53
C TYR A 224 4.10 17.01 -18.98
N ASN A 225 5.06 16.33 -19.58
CA ASN A 225 4.94 15.74 -20.91
C ASN A 225 4.78 14.23 -20.81
N ILE A 226 3.86 13.71 -21.60
CA ILE A 226 3.52 12.29 -21.61
C ILE A 226 4.62 11.50 -22.34
N ASN A 227 5.18 10.49 -21.69
CA ASN A 227 6.18 9.60 -22.28
C ASN A 227 5.64 8.16 -22.43
N GLU A 228 5.27 7.77 -23.64
CA GLU A 228 4.76 6.43 -23.96
C GLU A 228 5.74 5.29 -23.66
N LYS A 229 7.05 5.56 -23.68
CA LYS A 229 8.07 4.54 -23.42
C LYS A 229 8.12 4.10 -21.96
N GLU A 230 7.50 4.85 -21.05
CA GLU A 230 7.55 4.60 -19.61
C GLU A 230 6.31 3.87 -19.06
N ILE A 231 5.42 3.37 -19.91
CA ILE A 231 4.22 2.62 -19.46
C ILE A 231 4.59 1.42 -18.58
N TYR A 232 5.67 0.72 -18.94
CA TYR A 232 6.17 -0.42 -18.16
C TYR A 232 6.73 -0.03 -16.79
N ASN A 233 6.99 1.26 -16.55
CA ASN A 233 7.43 1.74 -15.25
C ASN A 233 6.30 1.86 -14.23
N ASN A 234 5.04 1.82 -14.68
CA ASN A 234 3.86 1.92 -13.83
C ASN A 234 3.84 0.84 -12.74
N ILE A 235 3.56 1.25 -11.49
CA ILE A 235 3.62 0.37 -10.32
C ILE A 235 2.57 -0.74 -10.39
N ASP A 236 1.33 -0.46 -10.82
CA ASP A 236 0.30 -1.49 -10.96
C ASP A 236 0.71 -2.56 -11.99
N TYR A 237 1.32 -2.15 -13.10
CA TYR A 237 1.78 -3.07 -14.13
C TYR A 237 2.88 -3.99 -13.60
N LYS A 238 3.89 -3.42 -12.92
CA LYS A 238 4.97 -4.18 -12.27
C LYS A 238 4.41 -5.14 -11.21
N LEU A 239 3.45 -4.68 -10.41
CA LEU A 239 2.81 -5.48 -9.38
C LEU A 239 2.10 -6.70 -9.98
N LEU A 240 1.29 -6.51 -11.03
CA LEU A 240 0.63 -7.60 -11.74
C LEU A 240 1.64 -8.59 -12.34
N ASN A 241 2.77 -8.10 -12.85
CA ASN A 241 3.83 -8.97 -13.37
C ASN A 241 4.46 -9.85 -12.27
N GLU A 242 4.77 -9.28 -11.10
CA GLU A 242 5.32 -10.07 -9.98
C GLU A 242 4.30 -11.05 -9.41
N GLN A 243 3.02 -10.65 -9.31
CA GLN A 243 1.94 -11.57 -8.91
C GLN A 243 1.80 -12.73 -9.91
N ALA A 244 1.88 -12.45 -11.22
CA ALA A 244 1.83 -13.46 -12.25
C ALA A 244 3.03 -14.43 -12.13
N ASN A 245 4.24 -13.89 -11.95
CA ASN A 245 5.44 -14.70 -11.74
C ASN A 245 5.31 -15.61 -10.51
N ALA A 246 4.85 -15.07 -9.38
CA ALA A 246 4.60 -15.86 -8.17
C ALA A 246 3.57 -16.98 -8.43
N ALA A 247 2.46 -16.70 -9.10
CA ALA A 247 1.45 -17.71 -9.44
C ALA A 247 2.02 -18.82 -10.36
N LYS A 248 2.83 -18.44 -11.34
CA LYS A 248 3.50 -19.38 -12.26
C LYS A 248 4.46 -20.30 -11.52
N PHE A 249 5.34 -19.75 -10.69
CA PHE A 249 6.31 -20.54 -9.92
C PHE A 249 5.63 -21.37 -8.84
N ASN A 250 4.51 -20.92 -8.26
CA ASN A 250 3.69 -21.74 -7.36
C ASN A 250 3.10 -22.95 -8.10
N ALA A 251 2.55 -22.75 -9.30
CA ALA A 251 1.96 -23.81 -10.10
C ALA A 251 2.99 -24.92 -10.42
N TRP A 252 4.20 -24.53 -10.82
CA TRP A 252 5.29 -25.47 -11.11
C TRP A 252 5.79 -26.23 -9.88
N GLN A 253 5.58 -25.70 -8.68
CA GLN A 253 5.91 -26.42 -7.45
C GLN A 253 4.91 -27.53 -7.09
N GLN A 254 3.68 -27.50 -7.63
CA GLN A 254 2.64 -28.47 -7.27
C GLN A 254 2.96 -29.87 -7.81
N ASP A 255 3.66 -29.98 -8.94
CA ASP A 255 3.96 -31.25 -9.59
C ASP A 255 5.44 -31.65 -9.39
N SER A 256 5.83 -31.92 -8.14
CA SER A 256 7.18 -32.36 -7.80
C SER A 256 7.38 -33.84 -8.13
N LEU A 257 8.31 -34.14 -9.04
CA LEU A 257 8.62 -35.51 -9.48
C LEU A 257 9.46 -36.27 -8.44
N VAL A 258 10.54 -35.67 -7.94
CA VAL A 258 11.50 -36.32 -7.03
C VAL A 258 11.75 -35.46 -5.80
N GLN A 259 11.81 -36.09 -4.64
CA GLN A 259 12.23 -35.51 -3.37
C GLN A 259 13.21 -36.46 -2.66
N VAL A 260 14.28 -35.90 -2.10
CA VAL A 260 15.32 -36.64 -1.38
C VAL A 260 15.51 -36.00 -0.01
N SER A 261 15.27 -36.76 1.04
CA SER A 261 15.37 -36.31 2.43
C SER A 261 16.32 -37.19 3.23
N LEU A 262 17.06 -36.59 4.18
CA LEU A 262 17.66 -37.34 5.29
C LEU A 262 16.62 -37.46 6.39
N VAL A 263 16.45 -38.66 6.93
CA VAL A 263 15.61 -38.90 8.09
C VAL A 263 16.41 -39.70 9.10
N ALA A 264 16.38 -39.26 10.34
CA ALA A 264 16.86 -39.99 11.49
C ALA A 264 15.74 -40.04 12.53
N GLU A 265 15.55 -41.18 13.16
CA GLU A 265 14.51 -41.40 14.15
C GLU A 265 15.05 -42.24 15.30
N GLU A 266 14.72 -41.83 16.51
CA GLU A 266 15.05 -42.53 17.74
C GLU A 266 13.77 -42.74 18.54
N ARG A 267 13.45 -44.01 18.82
CA ARG A 267 12.26 -44.43 19.57
C ARG A 267 12.64 -45.01 20.92
N TYR A 268 11.87 -44.62 21.91
CA TYR A 268 11.95 -45.07 23.30
C TYR A 268 10.59 -45.64 23.67
N ASN A 269 10.55 -46.90 24.08
CA ASN A 269 9.32 -47.56 24.54
C ASN A 269 9.57 -48.17 25.93
N ASN A 270 8.59 -48.04 26.83
CA ASN A 270 8.64 -48.67 28.15
C ASN A 270 8.21 -50.17 28.12
N SER A 271 7.94 -50.74 26.94
CA SER A 271 7.66 -52.18 26.82
C SER A 271 8.96 -53.00 26.93
N GLN A 272 8.99 -53.98 27.83
CA GLN A 272 10.15 -54.81 28.18
C GLN A 272 10.81 -55.64 27.05
N ARG A 273 10.45 -55.44 25.77
CA ARG A 273 10.90 -56.25 24.63
C ARG A 273 11.86 -55.54 23.67
N ILE A 274 11.86 -54.21 23.60
CA ILE A 274 12.74 -53.42 22.71
C ILE A 274 13.00 -52.07 23.39
N ASP A 275 14.14 -51.90 24.05
CA ASP A 275 14.44 -50.72 24.86
C ASP A 275 14.80 -49.47 24.02
N LYS A 276 15.39 -49.65 22.82
CA LYS A 276 15.80 -48.56 21.92
C LYS A 276 15.77 -49.02 20.47
N ASP A 277 15.09 -48.26 19.63
CA ASP A 277 15.09 -48.47 18.18
C ASP A 277 15.48 -47.16 17.49
N SER A 278 16.66 -47.16 16.86
CA SER A 278 17.23 -45.99 16.19
C SER A 278 17.52 -46.33 14.74
N TRP A 279 17.06 -45.50 13.81
CA TRP A 279 17.39 -45.65 12.40
C TRP A 279 17.67 -44.31 11.75
N GLY A 280 18.52 -44.33 10.73
CA GLY A 280 18.83 -43.18 9.90
C GLY A 280 19.01 -43.60 8.46
N GLY A 281 18.55 -42.79 7.53
CA GLY A 281 18.63 -43.12 6.12
C GLY A 281 18.27 -41.99 5.19
N ILE A 282 18.49 -42.24 3.90
CA ILE A 282 18.05 -41.38 2.81
C ILE A 282 16.69 -41.89 2.36
N GLN A 283 15.68 -41.03 2.46
CA GLN A 283 14.35 -41.28 1.90
C GLN A 283 14.26 -40.62 0.53
N VAL A 284 14.07 -41.42 -0.51
CA VAL A 284 13.77 -40.94 -1.86
C VAL A 284 12.28 -41.17 -2.14
N SER A 285 11.56 -40.10 -2.42
CA SER A 285 10.16 -40.14 -2.82
C SER A 285 10.05 -39.73 -4.28
N VAL A 286 9.41 -40.60 -5.08
CA VAL A 286 9.12 -40.34 -6.50
C VAL A 286 7.62 -40.33 -6.70
N ASN A 287 7.08 -39.21 -7.18
CA ASN A 287 5.65 -39.08 -7.48
C ASN A 287 5.41 -39.44 -8.95
N LEU A 288 5.00 -40.68 -9.23
CA LEU A 288 4.75 -41.16 -10.59
C LEU A 288 3.30 -40.93 -11.05
N PHE A 289 2.33 -41.18 -10.16
CA PHE A 289 0.89 -41.06 -10.45
C PHE A 289 0.19 -40.30 -9.33
N ASP A 290 0.23 -38.97 -9.44
CA ASP A 290 -0.47 -38.06 -8.53
C ASP A 290 -1.31 -37.09 -9.38
N TYR A 291 -2.56 -37.48 -9.65
CA TYR A 291 -3.46 -36.70 -10.50
C TYR A 291 -3.91 -35.41 -9.80
N ASP A 292 -4.01 -35.43 -8.47
CA ASP A 292 -4.36 -34.25 -7.67
C ASP A 292 -3.30 -33.15 -7.81
N LYS A 293 -2.01 -33.51 -7.78
CA LYS A 293 -0.91 -32.57 -8.07
C LYS A 293 -0.95 -32.01 -9.48
N LYS A 294 -1.32 -32.83 -10.47
CA LYS A 294 -1.49 -32.36 -11.86
C LYS A 294 -2.64 -31.37 -11.98
N ILE A 295 -3.79 -31.64 -11.34
CA ILE A 295 -4.91 -30.69 -11.29
C ILE A 295 -4.49 -29.40 -10.58
N ALA A 296 -3.81 -29.50 -9.43
CA ALA A 296 -3.35 -28.33 -8.68
C ALA A 296 -2.39 -27.44 -9.50
N SER A 297 -1.46 -28.07 -10.23
CA SER A 297 -0.57 -27.37 -11.18
C SER A 297 -1.37 -26.67 -12.29
N GLN A 298 -2.32 -27.37 -12.92
CA GLN A 298 -3.17 -26.78 -13.97
C GLN A 298 -4.00 -25.61 -13.45
N THR A 299 -4.59 -25.72 -12.26
CA THR A 299 -5.30 -24.64 -11.58
C THR A 299 -4.38 -23.44 -11.37
N GLY A 300 -3.16 -23.65 -10.87
CA GLY A 300 -2.17 -22.58 -10.72
C GLY A 300 -1.80 -21.91 -12.04
N ILE A 301 -1.66 -22.69 -13.13
CA ILE A 301 -1.43 -22.15 -14.48
C ILE A 301 -2.62 -21.31 -14.95
N LYS A 302 -3.86 -21.70 -14.64
CA LYS A 302 -5.04 -20.88 -14.92
C LYS A 302 -5.03 -19.57 -14.13
N SER A 303 -4.64 -19.58 -12.86
CA SER A 303 -4.45 -18.35 -12.08
C SER A 303 -3.38 -17.42 -12.69
N TYR A 304 -2.27 -17.98 -13.16
CA TYR A 304 -1.25 -17.23 -13.90
C TYR A 304 -1.81 -16.61 -15.20
N GLN A 305 -2.59 -17.37 -15.99
CA GLN A 305 -3.23 -16.87 -17.21
C GLN A 305 -4.17 -15.70 -16.92
N VAL A 306 -4.98 -15.79 -15.86
CA VAL A 306 -5.86 -14.69 -15.42
C VAL A 306 -5.05 -13.42 -15.11
N LEU A 307 -3.93 -13.55 -14.39
CA LEU A 307 -3.07 -12.40 -14.05
C LEU A 307 -2.41 -11.81 -15.29
N LYS A 308 -1.97 -12.63 -16.27
CA LYS A 308 -1.48 -12.14 -17.56
C LYS A 308 -2.57 -11.39 -18.34
N THR A 309 -3.79 -11.91 -18.39
CA THR A 309 -4.91 -11.20 -19.03
C THR A 309 -5.22 -9.86 -18.35
N ARG A 310 -5.17 -9.80 -17.01
CA ARG A 310 -5.31 -8.53 -16.26
C ARG A 310 -4.18 -7.55 -16.59
N MET A 311 -2.96 -8.05 -16.73
CA MET A 311 -1.79 -7.25 -17.10
C MET A 311 -1.93 -6.67 -18.52
N ASP A 312 -2.40 -7.46 -19.49
CA ASP A 312 -2.68 -7.00 -20.86
C ASP A 312 -3.80 -5.95 -20.90
N PHE A 313 -4.86 -6.15 -20.11
CA PHE A 313 -5.90 -5.15 -19.93
C PHE A 313 -5.33 -3.85 -19.34
N LYS A 314 -4.52 -3.96 -18.28
CA LYS A 314 -3.91 -2.80 -17.61
C LYS A 314 -3.02 -2.00 -18.57
N TYR A 315 -2.27 -2.68 -19.43
CA TYR A 315 -1.50 -2.01 -20.48
C TYR A 315 -2.38 -1.17 -21.42
N LYS A 316 -3.48 -1.76 -21.92
CA LYS A 316 -4.45 -1.04 -22.78
C LYS A 316 -5.11 0.12 -22.04
N GLU A 317 -5.44 -0.05 -20.77
CA GLU A 317 -6.00 0.99 -19.91
C GLU A 317 -5.03 2.17 -19.76
N LEU A 318 -3.74 1.89 -19.50
CA LEU A 318 -2.71 2.93 -19.37
C LEU A 318 -2.52 3.71 -20.67
N LEU A 319 -2.47 3.02 -21.82
CA LEU A 319 -2.43 3.68 -23.13
C LEU A 319 -3.62 4.60 -23.37
N ALA A 320 -4.83 4.13 -23.05
CA ALA A 320 -6.05 4.93 -23.21
C ALA A 320 -6.04 6.16 -22.30
N LYS A 321 -5.60 6.02 -21.04
CA LYS A 321 -5.44 7.13 -20.10
C LYS A 321 -4.44 8.17 -20.60
N MET A 322 -3.30 7.72 -21.13
CA MET A 322 -2.29 8.61 -21.69
C MET A 322 -2.81 9.37 -22.90
N LYS A 323 -3.51 8.69 -23.82
CA LYS A 323 -4.17 9.36 -24.95
C LYS A 323 -5.18 10.41 -24.48
N SER A 324 -5.99 10.08 -23.47
CA SER A 324 -6.94 11.03 -22.90
C SER A 324 -6.25 12.26 -22.30
N LEU A 325 -5.19 12.05 -21.52
CA LEU A 325 -4.43 13.15 -20.93
C LEU A 325 -3.79 14.04 -22.00
N GLN A 326 -3.25 13.44 -23.08
CA GLN A 326 -2.69 14.21 -24.20
C GLN A 326 -3.74 15.08 -24.87
N LEU A 327 -4.94 14.54 -25.09
CA LEU A 327 -6.05 15.30 -25.67
C LEU A 327 -6.46 16.46 -24.76
N THR A 328 -6.55 16.24 -23.45
CA THR A 328 -6.86 17.29 -22.47
C THR A 328 -5.79 18.38 -22.45
N ILE A 329 -4.50 18.02 -22.46
CA ILE A 329 -3.39 18.98 -22.53
C ILE A 329 -3.48 19.82 -23.81
N ASN A 330 -3.67 19.18 -24.97
CA ASN A 330 -3.78 19.87 -26.25
C ASN A 330 -5.00 20.79 -26.33
N SER A 331 -6.12 20.42 -25.70
CA SER A 331 -7.33 21.24 -25.65
C SER A 331 -7.17 22.50 -24.79
N ASN A 332 -6.38 22.43 -23.72
CA ASN A 332 -6.16 23.55 -22.79
C ASN A 332 -5.03 24.50 -23.23
N GLN A 333 -4.31 24.19 -24.32
CA GLN A 333 -3.27 25.04 -24.91
C GLN A 333 -3.81 26.06 -25.95
N LYS A 334 -5.13 26.21 -26.08
CA LYS A 334 -5.79 27.22 -26.94
C LYS A 334 -6.29 28.40 -26.12
#